data_AF-A0A3B9VJ37-F1
#
_entry.id   AF-A0A3B9VJ37-F1
#
_cell.length_a   1.000
_cell.length_b   1.000
_cell.length_c   1.000
_cell.angle_alpha   90.00
_cell.angle_beta   90.00
_cell.angle_gamma   90.00
#
_symmetry.space_group_name_H-M   'P 1'
#
loop_
_entity.id
_entity.type
_entity.pdbx_description
1 polymer ?
#
loop_
_entity_poly.entity_id
_entity_poly.type
_entity_poly.pdbx_seq_one_letter_code
_entity_poly.pdbx_strand_id
1 'polypeptide(L)'
;MVAGDKIAYGLLKSFLLPVLTLLFRPKVSGLRFVPSTGPVIIASNHLSFSDSIFMPLVIPRKVTFLAKSQYFTSPGLKGLVKKLTFIALGQVSVDRAGGSRSEAALLTGLSVLAESGCLGIYPEGTRSP
;
A
#
# COMPACT_ATOMS: atom_id res chain seq x y z
N MET A 1 8.72 8.06 11.58
CA MET A 1 7.65 8.58 10.69
C MET A 1 7.36 10.05 10.98
N VAL A 2 7.27 10.90 9.95
CA VAL A 2 6.90 12.33 10.08
C VAL A 2 5.38 12.47 10.13
N ALA A 3 4.84 13.29 11.04
CA ALA A 3 3.39 13.45 11.25
C ALA A 3 2.61 13.85 9.97
N GLY A 4 3.25 14.54 9.02
CA GLY A 4 2.66 14.97 7.75
C GLY A 4 2.17 13.82 6.87
N ASP A 5 2.84 12.67 6.88
CA ASP A 5 2.48 11.52 6.03
C ASP A 5 1.17 10.86 6.46
N LYS A 6 0.83 10.94 7.76
CA LYS A 6 -0.42 10.41 8.30
C LYS A 6 -1.60 11.28 7.92
N ILE A 7 -1.42 12.61 7.92
CA ILE A 7 -2.46 13.58 7.55
C ILE A 7 -2.78 13.48 6.06
N ALA A 8 -1.75 13.47 5.19
CA ALA A 8 -1.95 13.33 3.75
C ALA A 8 -2.66 12.03 3.38
N TYR A 9 -2.24 10.91 3.99
CA TYR A 9 -2.89 9.61 3.82
C TYR A 9 -4.36 9.64 4.27
N GLY A 10 -4.63 10.21 5.46
CA GLY A 10 -5.99 10.33 5.99
C GLY A 10 -6.91 11.16 5.10
N LEU A 11 -6.44 12.33 4.63
CA LEU A 11 -7.21 13.19 3.72
C LEU A 11 -7.50 12.50 2.39
N LEU A 12 -6.48 11.89 1.77
CA LEU A 12 -6.66 11.16 0.51
C LEU A 12 -7.66 10.01 0.69
N LYS A 13 -7.52 9.23 1.76
CA LYS A 13 -8.43 8.12 2.07
C LYS A 13 -9.86 8.60 2.28
N SER A 14 -10.06 9.67 3.06
CA SER A 14 -11.38 10.27 3.31
C SER A 14 -12.04 10.78 2.04
N PHE A 15 -11.26 11.26 1.06
CA PHE A 15 -11.78 11.67 -0.24
C PHE A 15 -12.06 10.49 -1.19
N LEU A 16 -11.10 9.56 -1.33
CA LEU A 16 -11.21 8.45 -2.29
C LEU A 16 -12.23 7.40 -1.86
N LEU A 17 -12.36 7.11 -0.57
CA LEU A 17 -13.26 6.07 -0.08
C LEU A 17 -14.73 6.29 -0.50
N PRO A 18 -15.37 7.47 -0.28
CA PRO A 18 -16.75 7.68 -0.70
C PRO A 18 -16.90 7.65 -2.22
N VAL A 19 -15.96 8.25 -2.97
CA VAL A 19 -15.97 8.25 -4.44
C VAL A 19 -15.92 6.84 -5.00
N LEU A 20 -14.97 6.03 -4.54
CA LEU A 20 -14.83 4.65 -5.00
C LEU A 20 -15.96 3.74 -4.49
N THR A 21 -16.50 4.02 -3.30
CA THR A 21 -17.66 3.27 -2.80
C THR A 21 -18.90 3.54 -3.65
N LEU A 22 -19.12 4.79 -4.06
CA LEU A 22 -20.24 5.16 -4.92
C LEU A 22 -20.12 4.52 -6.31
N LEU A 23 -18.92 4.57 -6.91
CA LEU A 23 -18.68 4.10 -8.28
C LEU A 23 -18.58 2.57 -8.39
N PHE A 24 -17.94 1.90 -7.43
CA PHE A 24 -17.60 0.48 -7.53
C PHE A 24 -18.34 -0.43 -6.55
N ARG A 25 -18.96 0.14 -5.49
CA ARG A 25 -19.76 -0.60 -4.49
C ARG A 25 -19.06 -1.86 -3.96
N PRO A 26 -17.84 -1.74 -3.40
CA PRO A 26 -17.08 -2.89 -2.93
C PRO A 26 -17.85 -3.61 -1.81
N LYS A 27 -17.94 -4.94 -1.90
CA LYS A 27 -18.48 -5.78 -0.83
C LYS A 27 -17.33 -6.18 0.08
N VAL A 28 -17.47 -5.88 1.37
CA VAL A 28 -16.42 -6.15 2.36
C VAL A 28 -16.99 -6.97 3.50
N SER A 29 -16.31 -8.06 3.85
CA SER A 29 -16.64 -8.92 4.98
C SER A 29 -15.40 -9.18 5.81
N GLY A 30 -15.56 -9.34 7.13
CA GLY A 30 -14.48 -9.79 8.00
C GLY A 30 -13.51 -8.71 8.49
N LEU A 31 -13.79 -7.41 8.30
CA LEU A 31 -12.93 -6.33 8.82
C LEU A 31 -12.67 -6.41 10.34
N ARG A 32 -13.61 -6.98 11.10
CA ARG A 32 -13.48 -7.24 12.54
C ARG A 32 -12.32 -8.18 12.91
N PHE A 33 -11.81 -8.95 11.96
CA PHE A 33 -10.66 -9.83 12.17
C PHE A 33 -9.32 -9.11 11.97
N VAL A 34 -9.33 -7.88 11.47
CA VAL A 34 -8.11 -7.08 11.34
C VAL A 34 -7.74 -6.54 12.73
N PRO A 35 -6.58 -6.92 13.30
CA PRO A 35 -6.14 -6.41 14.60
C PRO A 35 -6.02 -4.89 14.58
N SER A 36 -6.58 -4.21 15.57
CA SER A 36 -6.56 -2.74 15.67
C SER A 36 -5.17 -2.17 15.90
N THR A 37 -4.29 -2.93 16.56
CA THR A 37 -2.92 -2.55 16.91
C THR A 37 -1.93 -3.69 16.63
N GLY A 38 -0.64 -3.40 16.77
CA GLY A 38 0.44 -4.38 16.59
C GLY A 38 0.79 -4.69 15.13
N PRO A 39 1.90 -5.40 14.90
CA PRO A 39 2.32 -5.82 13.55
C PRO A 39 1.29 -6.76 12.92
N VAL A 40 0.95 -6.52 11.65
CA VAL A 40 0.07 -7.42 10.89
C VAL A 40 0.52 -7.50 9.44
N ILE A 41 0.42 -8.70 8.87
CA ILE A 41 0.58 -8.94 7.43
C ILE A 41 -0.81 -9.21 6.84
N ILE A 42 -1.17 -8.44 5.83
CA ILE A 42 -2.36 -8.69 5.00
C ILE A 42 -1.86 -9.34 3.70
N ALA A 43 -2.12 -10.64 3.57
CA ALA A 43 -1.79 -11.40 2.37
C ALA A 43 -3.02 -11.50 1.46
N SER A 44 -2.87 -11.08 0.21
CA SER A 44 -3.93 -11.14 -0.81
C SER A 44 -3.44 -11.82 -2.07
N ASN A 45 -4.36 -12.42 -2.83
CA ASN A 45 -4.12 -12.66 -4.24
C ASN A 45 -4.01 -11.33 -5.02
N HIS A 46 -3.42 -11.36 -6.22
CA HIS A 46 -3.19 -10.14 -7.01
C HIS A 46 -3.80 -10.20 -8.41
N LEU A 47 -5.04 -9.78 -8.58
CA LEU A 47 -5.73 -9.81 -9.87
C LEU A 47 -5.50 -8.52 -10.68
N SER A 48 -5.34 -7.38 -10.00
CA SER A 48 -5.27 -6.08 -10.65
C SER A 48 -4.41 -5.08 -9.90
N PHE A 49 -3.90 -4.07 -10.61
CA PHE A 49 -3.28 -2.89 -9.98
C PHE A 49 -4.21 -2.26 -8.93
N SER A 50 -5.53 -2.28 -9.20
CA SER A 50 -6.56 -1.74 -8.32
C SER A 50 -6.59 -2.39 -6.93
N ASP A 51 -6.07 -3.60 -6.75
CA ASP A 51 -6.02 -4.28 -5.45
C ASP A 51 -5.24 -3.44 -4.43
N SER A 52 -4.15 -2.81 -4.89
CA SER A 52 -3.30 -1.92 -4.07
C SER A 52 -3.95 -0.57 -3.77
N ILE A 53 -5.15 -0.32 -4.29
CA ILE A 53 -5.95 0.90 -4.04
C ILE A 53 -7.14 0.56 -3.16
N PHE A 54 -7.99 -0.39 -3.56
CA PHE A 54 -9.22 -0.71 -2.83
C PHE A 54 -8.93 -1.29 -1.45
N MET A 55 -7.92 -2.18 -1.33
CA MET A 55 -7.62 -2.84 -0.07
C MET A 55 -7.17 -1.87 1.04
N PRO A 56 -6.17 -0.98 0.83
CA PRO A 56 -5.82 0.05 1.81
C PRO A 56 -6.97 1.02 2.16
N LEU A 57 -7.91 1.24 1.24
CA LEU A 57 -9.03 2.14 1.47
C LEU A 57 -10.08 1.53 2.38
N VAL A 58 -10.40 0.24 2.25
CA VAL A 58 -11.43 -0.41 3.08
C VAL A 58 -10.91 -0.92 4.42
N ILE A 59 -9.62 -1.26 4.53
CA ILE A 59 -9.03 -1.74 5.78
C ILE A 59 -8.90 -0.59 6.78
N PRO A 60 -9.30 -0.74 8.06
CA PRO A 60 -9.28 0.34 9.06
C PRO A 60 -7.87 0.75 9.53
N ARG A 61 -6.81 0.23 8.87
CA ARG A 61 -5.40 0.53 9.13
C ARG A 61 -4.73 0.98 7.85
N LYS A 62 -3.68 1.80 7.99
CA LYS A 62 -2.81 2.15 6.87
C LYS A 62 -2.06 0.89 6.41
N VAL A 63 -2.49 0.32 5.30
CA VAL A 63 -1.81 -0.82 4.66
C VAL A 63 -0.70 -0.27 3.77
N THR A 64 0.53 -0.65 4.06
CA THR A 64 1.71 -0.30 3.27
C THR A 64 2.04 -1.47 2.36
N PHE A 65 2.00 -1.30 1.03
CA PHE A 65 2.69 -2.23 0.14
C PHE A 65 4.04 -1.64 -0.24
N LEU A 66 4.97 -2.55 -0.49
CA LEU A 66 6.23 -2.20 -1.13
C LEU A 66 5.92 -1.99 -2.62
N ALA A 67 6.35 -0.90 -3.23
CA ALA A 67 6.05 -0.53 -4.62
C ALA A 67 7.35 -0.30 -5.40
N LYS A 68 7.33 -0.56 -6.71
CA LYS A 68 8.52 -0.49 -7.57
C LYS A 68 9.12 0.93 -7.53
N SER A 69 10.43 1.06 -7.35
CA SER A 69 11.14 2.35 -7.26
C SER A 69 10.88 3.28 -8.45
N GLN A 70 10.63 2.75 -9.65
CA GLN A 70 10.29 3.53 -10.85
C GLN A 70 9.01 4.35 -10.68
N TYR A 71 8.11 3.96 -9.79
CA TYR A 71 6.89 4.73 -9.51
C TYR A 71 7.18 6.04 -8.76
N PHE A 72 8.34 6.15 -8.13
CA PHE A 72 8.75 7.31 -7.33
C PHE A 72 9.81 8.17 -8.03
N THR A 73 10.45 7.65 -9.07
CA THR A 73 11.60 8.26 -9.75
C THR A 73 11.32 8.64 -11.21
N SER A 74 10.12 8.35 -11.73
CA SER A 74 9.73 8.76 -13.09
C SER A 74 9.84 10.28 -13.24
N PRO A 75 10.45 10.81 -14.32
CA PRO A 75 10.62 12.25 -14.51
C PRO A 75 9.32 12.96 -14.97
N GLY A 76 9.31 14.29 -14.86
CA GLY A 76 8.24 15.16 -15.35
C GLY A 76 7.00 15.23 -14.46
N LEU A 77 6.03 16.06 -14.86
CA LEU A 77 4.80 16.31 -14.08
C LEU A 77 4.00 15.03 -13.82
N LYS A 78 3.89 14.15 -14.83
CA LYS A 78 3.23 12.85 -14.69
C LYS A 78 3.94 11.97 -13.64
N GLY A 79 5.27 12.00 -13.61
CA GLY A 79 6.07 11.30 -12.63
C GLY A 79 5.91 11.85 -11.21
N LEU A 80 5.83 13.18 -11.07
CA LEU A 80 5.55 13.83 -9.79
C LEU A 80 4.16 13.45 -9.26
N VAL A 81 3.12 13.53 -10.10
CA VAL A 81 1.76 13.13 -9.72
C VAL A 81 1.75 11.67 -9.28
N LYS A 82 2.37 10.78 -10.05
CA LYS A 82 2.49 9.36 -9.69
C LYS A 82 3.18 9.18 -8.33
N LYS A 83 4.34 9.81 -8.12
CA LYS A 83 5.07 9.77 -6.84
C LYS A 83 4.18 10.22 -5.68
N LEU A 84 3.52 11.36 -5.81
CA LEU A 84 2.61 11.89 -4.79
C LEU A 84 1.45 10.93 -4.50
N THR A 85 0.87 10.32 -5.53
CA THR A 85 -0.19 9.31 -5.35
C THR A 85 0.31 8.11 -4.56
N PHE A 86 1.48 7.55 -4.89
CA PHE A 86 2.01 6.38 -4.17
C PHE A 86 2.36 6.72 -2.71
N ILE A 87 2.96 7.90 -2.45
CA ILE A 87 3.22 8.38 -1.09
C ILE A 87 1.92 8.54 -0.31
N ALA A 88 0.92 9.19 -0.92
CA ALA A 88 -0.36 9.44 -0.29
C ALA A 88 -1.18 8.16 -0.08
N LEU A 89 -0.97 7.11 -0.90
CA LEU A 89 -1.51 5.76 -0.67
C LEU A 89 -0.71 4.96 0.37
N GLY A 90 0.32 5.54 0.97
CA GLY A 90 1.12 4.92 2.02
C GLY A 90 2.13 3.89 1.53
N GLN A 91 2.48 3.92 0.25
CA GLN A 91 3.33 2.93 -0.39
C GLN A 91 4.80 3.26 -0.15
N VAL A 92 5.63 2.24 0.09
CA VAL A 92 7.08 2.41 0.28
C VAL A 92 7.82 1.95 -0.95
N SER A 93 8.75 2.76 -1.44
CA SER A 93 9.55 2.42 -2.61
C SER A 93 10.57 1.33 -2.29
N VAL A 94 10.63 0.29 -3.12
CA VAL A 94 11.69 -0.73 -3.07
C VAL A 94 12.21 -1.02 -4.47
N ASP A 95 13.50 -1.34 -4.56
CA ASP A 95 14.05 -1.94 -5.77
C ASP A 95 13.91 -3.46 -5.67
N ARG A 96 13.19 -4.05 -6.62
CA ARG A 96 12.95 -5.50 -6.68
C ARG A 96 13.74 -6.20 -7.79
N ALA A 97 14.71 -5.52 -8.41
CA ALA A 97 15.61 -6.16 -9.38
C ALA A 97 16.47 -7.20 -8.64
N GLY A 98 16.46 -8.47 -9.07
CA GLY A 98 16.92 -9.64 -8.31
C GLY A 98 18.30 -9.57 -7.61
N GLY A 99 18.55 -10.52 -6.71
CA GLY A 99 19.77 -10.60 -5.89
C GLY A 99 19.65 -9.85 -4.55
N SER A 100 20.72 -9.19 -4.11
CA SER A 100 20.81 -8.44 -2.84
C SER A 100 19.75 -7.34 -2.67
N ARG A 101 19.11 -6.88 -3.75
CA ARG A 101 18.02 -5.89 -3.66
C ARG A 101 16.70 -6.50 -3.22
N SER A 102 16.52 -7.82 -3.40
CA SER A 102 15.37 -8.55 -2.83
C SER A 102 15.44 -8.60 -1.30
N GLU A 103 16.66 -8.68 -0.75
CA GLU A 103 16.90 -8.57 0.70
C GLU A 103 16.50 -7.19 1.22
N ALA A 104 16.85 -6.12 0.51
CA ALA A 104 16.45 -4.76 0.89
C ALA A 104 14.92 -4.59 0.96
N ALA A 105 14.17 -5.24 0.05
CA ALA A 105 12.71 -5.25 0.09
C ALA A 105 12.19 -5.99 1.34
N LEU A 106 12.78 -7.13 1.69
CA LEU A 106 12.44 -7.87 2.92
C LEU A 106 12.74 -7.05 4.17
N LEU A 107 13.92 -6.45 4.27
CA LEU A 107 14.30 -5.58 5.39
C LEU A 107 13.35 -4.38 5.53
N THR A 108 12.92 -3.80 4.42
CA THR A 108 11.93 -2.72 4.42
C THR A 108 10.58 -3.21 4.95
N GLY A 109 10.12 -4.38 4.52
CA GLY A 109 8.90 -5.00 5.06
C GLY A 109 9.01 -5.30 6.56
N LEU A 110 10.15 -5.82 7.01
CA LEU A 110 10.44 -6.05 8.43
C LEU A 110 10.43 -4.75 9.24
N SER A 111 10.96 -3.65 8.70
CA SER A 111 10.89 -2.33 9.33
C SER A 111 9.45 -1.84 9.52
N VAL A 112 8.58 -2.03 8.51
CA VAL A 112 7.14 -1.70 8.64
C VAL A 112 6.51 -2.48 9.80
N LEU A 113 6.83 -3.77 9.94
CA LEU A 113 6.29 -4.60 11.03
C LEU A 113 6.90 -4.21 12.38
N ALA A 114 8.20 -3.92 12.45
CA ALA A 114 8.87 -3.48 13.67
C ALA A 114 8.26 -2.18 14.22
N GLU A 115 7.76 -1.30 13.36
CA GLU A 115 7.01 -0.09 13.73
C GLU A 115 5.52 -0.36 14.06
N SER A 116 5.13 -1.62 14.31
CA SER A 116 3.74 -2.05 14.52
C SER A 116 2.80 -1.68 13.36
N GLY A 117 3.34 -1.65 12.14
CA GLY A 117 2.62 -1.34 10.91
C GLY A 117 1.77 -2.49 10.37
N CYS A 118 1.07 -2.20 9.27
CA CYS A 118 0.30 -3.17 8.51
C CYS A 118 0.94 -3.32 7.13
N LEU A 119 1.58 -4.47 6.88
CA LEU A 119 2.27 -4.78 5.63
C LEU A 119 1.32 -5.54 4.69
N GLY A 120 1.07 -5.00 3.51
CA GLY A 120 0.39 -5.70 2.44
C GLY A 120 1.37 -6.50 1.59
N ILE A 121 1.04 -7.76 1.31
CA ILE A 121 1.81 -8.62 0.40
C ILE A 121 0.92 -9.31 -0.62
N TYR A 122 1.50 -9.57 -1.78
CA TYR A 122 0.96 -10.47 -2.79
C TYR A 122 1.89 -11.68 -2.87
N PRO A 123 1.57 -12.81 -2.20
CA PRO A 123 2.45 -13.97 -2.11
C PRO A 123 2.84 -14.56 -3.46
N GLU A 124 2.01 -14.35 -4.48
CA GLU A 124 2.23 -14.81 -5.86
C GLU A 124 3.42 -14.13 -6.55
N GLY A 125 3.86 -12.97 -6.07
CA GLY A 125 4.96 -12.20 -6.66
C GLY A 125 4.65 -11.51 -8.00
N THR A 126 3.65 -11.99 -8.74
CA THR A 126 3.09 -11.38 -9.96
C THR A 126 1.58 -11.23 -9.84
N ARG A 127 0.93 -10.70 -10.88
CA ARG A 127 -0.54 -10.77 -10.98
C ARG A 127 -0.97 -12.18 -11.37
N SER A 128 -2.08 -12.65 -10.81
CA SER A 128 -2.72 -13.90 -11.21
C SER A 128 -3.25 -13.80 -12.64
N PRO A 129 -3.32 -14.92 -13.39
CA PRO A 129 -3.87 -14.98 -14.75
C PRO A 129 -5.37 -14.68 -14.81
#